data_AF-A0AA86SH31-F1
#
_entry.id   AF-A0AA86SH31-F1
#
_cell.length_a   1.000
_cell.length_b   1.000
_cell.length_c   1.000
_cell.angle_alpha   90.00
_cell.angle_beta   90.00
_cell.angle_gamma   90.00
#
_symmetry.space_group_name_H-M   'P 1'
#
loop_
_entity.id
_entity.type
_entity.pdbx_description
1 polymer ?
#
loop_
_entity_poly.entity_id
_entity_poly.type
_entity_poly.pdbx_seq_one_letter_code
_entity_poly.pdbx_strand_id
1 'polypeptide(L)' 'MNMKKLRLLQLSSVELVGDFEYFSKDLRWLCWHGFPFAFIPPSFYQGSLVSMELENSKITMVWKETQ' A
#
# COMPACT_ATOMS: atom_id res chain seq x y z
N MET A 1 16.16 -0.53 -10.28
CA MET A 1 14.94 -0.75 -11.09
C MET A 1 14.00 0.43 -10.86
N ASN A 2 13.48 1.06 -11.92
CA ASN A 2 12.68 2.29 -11.81
C ASN A 2 11.23 2.00 -12.19
N MET A 3 10.36 1.84 -11.19
CA MET A 3 8.94 1.51 -11.36
C MET A 3 8.04 2.76 -11.28
N LYS A 4 8.53 3.93 -11.72
CA LYS A 4 7.82 5.21 -11.57
C LYS A 4 6.45 5.26 -12.24
N LYS A 5 6.18 4.46 -13.27
CA LYS A 5 4.90 4.42 -14.01
C LYS A 5 3.99 3.24 -13.64
N LEU A 6 4.28 2.54 -12.55
CA LEU A 6 3.50 1.37 -12.14
C LEU A 6 2.08 1.78 -11.77
N ARG A 7 1.07 1.21 -12.43
CA ARG A 7 -0.34 1.52 -12.20
C ARG A 7 -1.09 0.44 -11.44
N LEU A 8 -0.66 -0.81 -11.56
CA LEU A 8 -1.29 -1.97 -10.94
C LEU A 8 -0.21 -2.74 -10.18
N LEU A 9 -0.45 -3.06 -8.92
CA LEU A 9 0.47 -3.81 -8.08
C LEU A 9 -0.30 -4.90 -7.33
N GLN A 10 0.15 -6.15 -7.49
CA GLN A 10 -0.33 -7.29 -6.72
C GLN A 10 0.83 -7.88 -5.92
N LEU A 11 0.62 -8.05 -4.63
CA LEU A 11 1.56 -8.61 -3.67
C LEU A 11 0.87 -9.74 -2.91
N SER A 12 1.50 -10.90 -2.84
CA SER A 12 0.95 -12.06 -2.13
C SER A 12 2.02 -12.72 -1.29
N SER A 13 1.77 -12.83 0.02
CA SER A 13 2.65 -13.53 0.97
C SER A 13 4.08 -12.99 1.01
N VAL A 14 4.25 -11.69 0.76
CA VAL A 14 5.54 -11.00 0.84
C VAL A 14 5.54 -10.01 2.00
N GLU A 15 6.66 -9.98 2.72
CA GLU A 15 6.96 -8.95 3.71
C GLU A 15 7.86 -7.90 3.05
N LEU A 16 7.31 -6.71 2.80
CA LEU A 16 8.11 -5.58 2.34
C LEU A 16 8.69 -4.86 3.56
N VAL A 17 10.01 -4.71 3.57
CA VAL A 17 10.76 -3.98 4.59
C VAL A 17 11.20 -2.64 3.99
N GLY A 18 10.92 -1.53 4.69
CA GLY A 18 11.31 -0.18 4.27
C GLY A 18 10.11 0.76 4.09
N ASP A 19 10.39 1.95 3.57
CA ASP A 19 9.39 3.02 3.43
C ASP A 19 8.51 2.85 2.18
N PHE A 20 7.23 3.21 2.32
CA PHE A 20 6.24 3.14 1.25
C PHE A 20 6.24 4.34 0.30
N GLU A 21 7.14 5.29 0.51
CA GLU A 21 7.30 6.50 -0.32
C GLU A 21 7.79 6.19 -1.75
N TYR A 22 8.42 5.02 -1.94
CA TYR A 22 8.98 4.60 -3.22
C TYR A 22 7.95 3.97 -4.16
N PHE A 23 6.73 3.71 -3.69
CA PHE A 23 5.67 3.29 -4.59
C PHE A 23 5.36 4.36 -5.63
N SER A 24 4.97 3.90 -6.83
CA SER A 24 4.63 4.81 -7.91
C SER A 24 3.49 5.73 -7.50
N LYS A 25 3.67 7.03 -7.72
CA LYS A 25 2.60 8.02 -7.56
C LYS A 25 1.49 7.87 -8.60
N ASP A 26 1.68 7.03 -9.62
CA ASP A 26 0.67 6.71 -10.64
C ASP A 26 -0.11 5.44 -10.30
N LEU A 27 0.13 4.81 -9.14
CA LEU A 27 -0.54 3.59 -8.72
C LEU A 27 -2.05 3.82 -8.61
N ARG A 28 -2.82 3.01 -9.34
CA ARG A 28 -4.29 3.06 -9.42
C ARG A 28 -4.95 1.92 -8.68
N TRP A 29 -4.30 0.76 -8.61
CA TRP A 29 -4.83 -0.42 -7.93
C TRP A 29 -3.72 -1.15 -7.17
N LEU A 30 -4.03 -1.50 -5.92
CA LEU A 30 -3.18 -2.29 -5.04
C LEU A 30 -3.98 -3.47 -4.49
N CYS A 31 -3.54 -4.68 -4.79
CA CYS A 31 -3.97 -5.88 -4.10
C CYS A 31 -2.80 -6.41 -3.27
N TRP A 32 -2.97 -6.50 -1.96
CA TRP A 32 -1.91 -6.96 -1.07
C TRP A 32 -2.44 -7.95 -0.05
N HIS A 33 -2.33 -9.22 -0.41
CA HIS A 33 -2.73 -10.32 0.45
C HIS A 33 -1.73 -10.52 1.60
N GLY A 34 -2.23 -10.50 2.83
CA GLY A 34 -1.39 -10.63 4.02
C GLY A 34 -0.71 -9.32 4.46
N PHE A 35 -1.28 -8.16 4.13
CA PHE A 35 -0.71 -6.86 4.50
C PHE A 35 -0.41 -6.78 6.01
N PRO A 36 0.85 -6.49 6.40
CA PRO A 36 1.32 -6.82 7.76
C PRO A 36 1.05 -5.73 8.80
N PHE A 37 0.60 -4.53 8.41
CA PHE A 37 0.43 -3.41 9.33
C PHE A 37 -1.01 -3.27 9.82
N ALA A 38 -1.16 -2.73 11.04
CA ALA A 38 -2.46 -2.46 11.65
C ALA A 38 -3.19 -1.25 11.05
N PHE A 39 -2.44 -0.37 10.37
CA PHE A 39 -2.94 0.81 9.68
C PHE A 39 -2.12 1.11 8.44
N ILE A 40 -2.66 1.91 7.53
CA ILE A 40 -1.93 2.35 6.34
C ILE A 40 -0.84 3.34 6.73
N PRO A 41 0.43 3.09 6.39
CA PRO A 41 1.53 4.00 6.69
C PRO A 41 1.30 5.39 6.08
N PRO A 42 1.49 6.49 6.83
CA PRO A 42 1.30 7.85 6.31
C PRO A 42 2.22 8.19 5.12
N SER A 43 3.36 7.52 5.02
CA SER A 43 4.30 7.66 3.89
C SER A 43 3.79 7.04 2.58
N PHE A 44 2.73 6.21 2.64
CA PHE A 44 2.15 5.63 1.43
C PHE A 44 1.30 6.65 0.69
N TYR A 45 1.77 7.05 -0.50
CA TYR A 45 1.05 7.98 -1.36
C TYR A 45 -0.17 7.31 -2.01
N GLN A 46 -1.36 7.88 -1.77
CA GLN A 46 -2.64 7.30 -2.19
C GLN A 46 -3.45 8.22 -3.11
N GLY A 47 -2.94 9.40 -3.46
CA GLY A 47 -3.69 10.41 -4.22
C GLY A 47 -4.16 9.97 -5.60
N SER A 48 -3.50 8.98 -6.21
CA SER A 48 -3.89 8.40 -7.50
C SER A 48 -4.66 7.08 -7.38
N LEU A 49 -4.76 6.52 -6.17
CA LEU A 49 -5.31 5.18 -5.95
C LEU A 49 -6.82 5.19 -6.13
N VAL A 50 -7.33 4.21 -6.88
CA VAL A 50 -8.76 4.04 -7.17
C VAL A 50 -9.36 2.91 -6.33
N SER A 51 -8.60 1.84 -6.11
CA SER A 51 -9.04 0.71 -5.30
C SER A 51 -7.85 0.07 -4.58
N MET A 52 -8.14 -0.45 -3.38
CA MET A 52 -7.21 -1.14 -2.51
C MET A 52 -7.88 -2.38 -1.94
N GLU A 53 -7.24 -3.53 -2.11
CA GLU A 53 -7.71 -4.83 -1.62
C GLU A 53 -6.67 -5.40 -0.66
N LEU A 54 -7.05 -5.58 0.61
CA LEU A 54 -6.15 -5.98 1.70
C LEU A 54 -6.68 -7.22 2.42
N GLU A 55 -6.97 -8.26 1.65
CA GLU A 55 -7.42 -9.55 2.18
C GLU A 55 -6.36 -10.17 3.10
N ASN A 56 -6.82 -10.86 4.14
CA ASN A 56 -5.99 -11.48 5.18
C ASN A 56 -4.97 -10.50 5.80
N SER A 57 -5.28 -9.20 5.83
CA SER A 57 -4.45 -8.19 6.45
C SER A 57 -4.60 -8.12 7.96
N LYS A 58 -3.64 -7.46 8.62
CA LYS A 58 -3.72 -7.11 10.05
C LYS A 58 -4.39 -5.77 10.32
N ILE A 59 -5.01 -5.15 9.32
CA ILE A 59 -5.60 -3.81 9.48
C ILE A 59 -6.71 -3.83 10.52
N THR A 60 -6.60 -2.95 11.50
CA THR A 60 -7.63 -2.66 12.51
C THR A 60 -8.17 -1.23 12.38
N MET A 61 -7.39 -0.33 11.76
CA MET A 61 -7.75 1.07 11.55
C MET A 61 -7.18 1.52 10.20
N VAL A 62 -8.01 2.05 9.30
CA VAL A 62 -7.54 2.39 7.94
C VAL A 62 -6.55 3.56 7.99
N TRP A 63 -6.93 4.62 8.69
CA TRP A 63 -6.14 5.85 8.83
C TRP A 63 -5.83 6.06 10.30
N LYS A 64 -4.57 6.25 10.67
CA LYS A 64 -4.23 6.71 12.01
C LYS A 64 -4.58 8.20 12.12
N GLU A 65 -5.31 8.60 13.16
CA GLU A 65 -5.56 10.01 13.42
C GLU A 65 -4.21 10.73 13.57
N THR A 66 -4.00 11.77 12.76
CA THR A 66 -2.91 12.71 12.98
C THR A 66 -3.26 13.55 14.19
N GLN A 67 -2.49 13.40 15.27
CA GLN A 67 -2.46 14.40 16.34
C GLN A 67 -1.82 15.70 15.85
#